data_AF-A0A1F6KAN1-F1
#
_entry.id   AF-A0A1F6KAN1-F1
#
_cell.length_a   1.000
_cell.length_b   1.000
_cell.length_c   1.000
_cell.angle_alpha   90.00
_cell.angle_beta   90.00
_cell.angle_gamma   90.00
#
_symmetry.space_group_name_H-M   'P 1'
#
loop_
_entity.id
_entity.type
_entity.pdbx_description
1 polymer ?
#
loop_
_entity_poly.entity_id
_entity_poly.type
_entity_poly.pdbx_seq_one_letter_code
_entity_poly.pdbx_strand_id
1 'polypeptide(L)'
;MDIQETSEIAHTIPPAPTPPSPDKPVVEDPVRFMNDFEASDYFKTAYDKFFEGKKLAPDVTDQEKYNAFAENEVAKLALLDFAEKEETYVYNPSFFPQEVRQKLNDYIEQTRDLAKMMRGATRDEIISTDLMRSIYHDKAAYALRDAGLVGSYRLGKAFARLVLISRGLDNFETSRVSDLERMKRFIGVA
;
A
#
# COMPACT_ATOMS: atom_id res chain seq x y z
N MET A 1 -38.27 27.03 -5.66
CA MET A 1 -38.97 25.72 -5.66
C MET A 1 -38.05 24.78 -6.40
N ASP A 2 -37.63 23.76 -5.66
CA ASP A 2 -36.36 23.08 -5.72
C ASP A 2 -36.12 22.25 -6.99
N ILE A 3 -34.91 22.34 -7.53
CA ILE A 3 -34.35 21.30 -8.40
C ILE A 3 -33.65 20.32 -7.47
N GLN A 4 -34.33 19.21 -7.17
CA GLN A 4 -33.70 18.06 -6.52
C GLN A 4 -32.81 17.35 -7.55
N GLU A 5 -31.52 17.70 -7.57
CA GLU A 5 -30.50 16.79 -8.10
C GLU A 5 -30.25 15.72 -7.04
N THR A 6 -30.93 14.59 -7.17
CA THR A 6 -30.49 13.34 -6.53
C THR A 6 -29.21 12.89 -7.22
N SER A 7 -28.07 13.37 -6.71
CA SER A 7 -26.78 12.75 -6.98
C SER A 7 -26.79 11.39 -6.29
N GLU A 8 -27.18 10.35 -7.03
CA GLU A 8 -26.87 8.98 -6.68
C GLU A 8 -25.34 8.83 -6.73
N ILE A 9 -24.71 9.00 -5.57
CA ILE A 9 -23.31 8.63 -5.37
C ILE A 9 -23.26 7.12 -5.57
N ALA A 10 -22.83 6.69 -6.76
CA ALA A 10 -22.53 5.30 -7.02
C ALA A 10 -21.44 4.86 -6.04
N HIS A 11 -21.84 4.20 -4.96
CA HIS A 11 -20.97 3.46 -4.08
C HIS A 11 -20.36 2.32 -4.89
N THR A 12 -19.28 2.62 -5.61
CA THR A 12 -18.50 1.63 -6.32
C THR A 12 -17.84 0.75 -5.26
N ILE A 13 -18.48 -0.39 -4.99
CA ILE A 13 -17.86 -1.48 -4.25
C ILE A 13 -16.56 -1.78 -5.01
N PRO A 14 -15.39 -1.73 -4.34
CA PRO A 14 -14.14 -2.05 -5.01
C PRO A 14 -14.28 -3.45 -5.64
N PRO A 15 -13.76 -3.64 -6.87
CA PRO A 15 -13.85 -4.94 -7.53
C PRO A 15 -13.28 -6.01 -6.63
N ALA A 16 -13.93 -7.19 -6.67
CA ALA A 16 -13.51 -8.35 -5.89
C ALA A 16 -12.01 -8.58 -6.07
N PRO A 17 -11.26 -8.91 -5.00
CA PRO A 17 -9.83 -9.12 -5.09
C PRO A 17 -9.54 -10.16 -6.17
N THR A 18 -8.62 -9.81 -7.08
CA THR A 18 -8.17 -10.74 -8.12
C THR A 18 -7.64 -11.99 -7.43
N PRO A 19 -8.21 -13.18 -7.69
CA PRO A 19 -7.69 -14.41 -7.10
C PRO A 19 -6.24 -14.57 -7.53
N PRO A 20 -5.34 -15.03 -6.64
CA PRO A 20 -3.94 -15.24 -6.98
C PRO A 20 -3.86 -16.20 -8.17
N SER A 21 -3.02 -15.86 -9.16
CA SER A 21 -2.73 -16.76 -10.28
C SER A 21 -2.19 -18.08 -9.70
N PRO A 22 -2.73 -19.25 -10.11
CA PRO A 22 -2.46 -20.53 -9.44
C PRO A 22 -0.99 -20.97 -9.49
N ASP A 23 -0.14 -20.33 -10.28
CA ASP A 23 1.25 -20.72 -10.51
C ASP A 23 2.30 -19.83 -9.79
N LYS A 24 1.88 -18.82 -9.01
CA LYS A 24 2.83 -17.92 -8.33
C LYS A 24 3.27 -18.47 -6.97
N PRO A 25 4.56 -18.38 -6.60
CA PRO A 25 5.01 -18.69 -5.25
C PRO A 25 4.23 -17.88 -4.20
N VAL A 26 3.85 -18.55 -3.11
CA VAL A 26 3.26 -17.92 -1.93
C VAL A 26 4.35 -17.72 -0.89
N VAL A 27 4.49 -16.50 -0.40
CA VAL A 27 5.52 -16.13 0.59
C VAL A 27 4.85 -15.46 1.79
N GLU A 28 5.16 -15.94 2.98
CA GLU A 28 4.61 -15.42 4.24
C GLU A 28 5.65 -14.62 5.05
N ASP A 29 6.91 -14.99 4.91
CA ASP A 29 8.04 -14.33 5.57
C ASP A 29 8.29 -12.95 4.92
N PRO A 30 8.08 -11.85 5.66
CA PRO A 30 8.23 -10.49 5.14
C PRO A 30 9.67 -10.17 4.73
N VAL A 31 10.67 -10.69 5.45
CA VAL A 31 12.08 -10.42 5.17
C VAL A 31 12.47 -11.13 3.88
N ARG A 32 12.08 -12.41 3.74
CA ARG A 32 12.30 -13.15 2.50
C ARG A 32 11.64 -12.45 1.32
N PHE A 33 10.37 -12.08 1.43
CA PHE A 33 9.63 -11.43 0.35
C PHE A 33 10.31 -10.12 -0.11
N MET A 34 10.78 -9.31 0.85
CA MET A 34 11.47 -8.06 0.51
C MET A 34 12.84 -8.29 -0.11
N ASN A 35 13.59 -9.30 0.33
CA ASN A 35 14.85 -9.68 -0.30
C ASN A 35 14.64 -10.18 -1.74
N ASP A 36 13.60 -10.99 -1.95
CA ASP A 36 13.24 -11.50 -3.28
C ASP A 36 12.81 -10.33 -4.19
N PHE A 37 12.05 -9.36 -3.67
CA PHE A 37 11.74 -8.11 -4.38
C PHE A 37 13.00 -7.31 -4.75
N GLU A 38 13.91 -7.05 -3.81
CA GLU A 38 15.12 -6.26 -4.07
C GLU A 38 16.07 -6.95 -5.06
N ALA A 39 16.06 -8.28 -5.12
CA ALA A 39 16.80 -9.06 -6.11
C ALA A 39 16.11 -9.14 -7.48
N SER A 40 14.81 -8.81 -7.56
CA SER A 40 13.99 -8.95 -8.77
C SER A 40 14.36 -7.96 -9.88
N ASP A 41 13.96 -8.29 -11.10
CA ASP A 41 14.09 -7.39 -12.25
C ASP A 41 13.11 -6.21 -12.18
N TYR A 42 12.02 -6.32 -11.41
CA TYR A 42 11.12 -5.20 -11.12
C TYR A 42 11.85 -4.10 -10.35
N PHE A 43 12.60 -4.46 -9.31
CA PHE A 43 13.38 -3.50 -8.55
C PHE A 43 14.46 -2.86 -9.43
N LYS A 44 15.28 -3.67 -10.10
CA LYS A 44 16.39 -3.17 -10.95
C LYS A 44 15.90 -2.23 -12.05
N THR A 45 14.87 -2.64 -12.79
CA THR A 45 14.31 -1.82 -13.89
C THR A 45 13.74 -0.50 -13.37
N ALA A 46 13.03 -0.53 -12.25
CA ALA A 46 12.47 0.66 -11.64
C ALA A 46 13.55 1.60 -11.09
N TYR A 47 14.61 1.04 -10.49
CA TYR A 47 15.75 1.75 -9.96
C TYR A 47 16.53 2.46 -11.08
N ASP A 48 16.88 1.74 -12.15
CA ASP A 48 17.60 2.28 -13.30
C ASP A 48 16.80 3.41 -13.96
N LYS A 49 15.49 3.18 -14.18
CA LYS A 49 14.58 4.19 -14.73
C LYS A 49 14.45 5.41 -13.84
N PHE A 50 14.47 5.25 -12.51
CA PHE A 50 14.42 6.38 -11.59
C PHE A 50 15.66 7.27 -11.72
N PHE A 51 16.84 6.72 -12.03
CA PHE A 51 18.07 7.49 -12.20
C PHE A 51 18.38 7.89 -13.63
N GLU A 52 17.63 7.40 -14.61
CA GLU A 52 17.78 7.75 -16.02
C GLU A 52 17.77 9.28 -16.24
N GLY A 53 18.81 9.79 -16.89
CA GLY A 53 18.97 11.22 -17.19
C GLY A 53 19.30 12.12 -15.98
N LYS A 54 19.37 11.58 -14.76
CA LYS A 54 19.77 12.36 -13.57
C LYS A 54 21.28 12.53 -13.50
N LYS A 55 21.73 13.76 -13.25
CA LYS A 55 23.14 14.04 -12.92
C LYS A 55 23.31 13.93 -11.42
N LEU A 56 24.04 12.92 -10.97
CA LEU A 56 24.37 12.72 -9.56
C LEU A 56 25.72 13.37 -9.24
N ALA A 57 25.87 13.86 -8.01
CA ALA A 57 27.18 14.32 -7.54
C ALA A 57 28.12 13.11 -7.38
N PRO A 58 29.45 13.28 -7.59
CA PRO A 58 30.40 12.16 -7.60
C PRO A 58 30.54 11.42 -6.26
N ASP A 59 30.17 12.07 -5.17
CA ASP A 59 30.25 11.58 -3.79
C ASP A 59 28.98 10.86 -3.31
N VAL A 60 27.92 10.82 -4.14
CA VAL A 60 26.68 10.12 -3.80
C VAL A 60 26.92 8.62 -3.71
N THR A 61 26.74 8.08 -2.51
CA THR A 61 26.88 6.66 -2.19
C THR A 61 25.71 5.83 -2.73
N ASP A 62 25.93 4.53 -2.90
CA ASP A 62 24.85 3.63 -3.32
C ASP A 62 23.73 3.52 -2.27
N GLN A 63 24.06 3.69 -0.99
CA GLN A 63 23.06 3.75 0.07
C GLN A 63 22.16 4.99 -0.07
N GLU A 64 22.73 6.15 -0.40
CA GLU A 64 21.95 7.36 -0.64
C GLU A 64 21.06 7.25 -1.87
N LYS A 65 21.55 6.60 -2.94
CA LYS A 65 20.73 6.31 -4.13
C LYS A 65 19.60 5.36 -3.80
N TYR A 66 19.87 4.27 -3.07
CA TYR A 66 18.86 3.35 -2.58
C TYR A 66 17.80 4.09 -1.76
N ASN A 67 18.22 4.88 -0.77
CA ASN A 67 17.29 5.63 0.08
C ASN A 67 16.41 6.60 -0.74
N ALA A 68 17.01 7.30 -1.71
CA ALA A 68 16.29 8.23 -2.57
C ALA A 68 15.28 7.53 -3.48
N PHE A 69 15.63 6.35 -4.01
CA PHE A 69 14.72 5.52 -4.80
C PHE A 69 13.61 4.93 -3.93
N ALA A 70 13.98 4.31 -2.81
CA ALA A 70 13.07 3.58 -1.93
C ALA A 70 12.02 4.48 -1.30
N GLU A 71 12.27 5.79 -1.13
CA GLU A 71 11.26 6.77 -0.69
C GLU A 71 10.38 7.34 -1.81
N ASN A 72 10.56 6.88 -3.06
CA ASN A 72 9.82 7.36 -4.22
C ASN A 72 8.59 6.50 -4.56
N GLU A 73 7.60 7.11 -5.23
CA GLU A 73 6.41 6.40 -5.72
C GLU A 73 6.74 5.28 -6.72
N VAL A 74 7.81 5.45 -7.52
CA VAL A 74 8.26 4.41 -8.46
C VAL A 74 8.62 3.12 -7.74
N ALA A 75 9.29 3.18 -6.58
CA ALA A 75 9.63 2.00 -5.78
C ALA A 75 8.39 1.31 -5.21
N LYS A 76 7.41 2.09 -4.73
CA LYS A 76 6.10 1.56 -4.30
C LYS A 76 5.42 0.80 -5.44
N LEU A 77 5.34 1.40 -6.64
CA LEU A 77 4.67 0.77 -7.78
C LEU A 77 5.39 -0.50 -8.24
N ALA A 78 6.73 -0.51 -8.19
CA ALA A 78 7.53 -1.69 -8.50
C ALA A 78 7.25 -2.84 -7.51
N LEU A 79 7.14 -2.55 -6.20
CA LEU A 79 6.79 -3.56 -5.20
C LEU A 79 5.40 -4.14 -5.43
N LEU A 80 4.42 -3.30 -5.76
CA LEU A 80 3.06 -3.75 -6.08
C LEU A 80 3.03 -4.59 -7.37
N ASP A 81 3.81 -4.25 -8.39
CA ASP A 81 3.94 -5.03 -9.62
C ASP A 81 4.56 -6.40 -9.37
N PHE A 82 5.65 -6.44 -8.61
CA PHE A 82 6.29 -7.69 -8.21
C PHE A 82 5.29 -8.60 -7.47
N ALA A 83 4.59 -8.06 -6.47
CA ALA A 83 3.58 -8.78 -5.70
C ALA A 83 2.37 -9.25 -6.53
N GLU A 84 2.03 -8.52 -7.60
CA GLU A 84 0.91 -8.87 -8.47
C GLU A 84 1.30 -9.92 -9.51
N LYS A 85 2.53 -9.88 -10.02
CA LYS A 85 2.92 -10.62 -11.22
C LYS A 85 3.90 -11.77 -10.97
N GLU A 86 4.70 -11.71 -9.92
CA GLU A 86 5.78 -12.66 -9.68
C GLU A 86 5.51 -13.50 -8.43
N GLU A 87 5.31 -12.88 -7.26
CA GLU A 87 5.09 -13.58 -6.00
C GLU A 87 3.86 -13.09 -5.26
N THR A 88 3.12 -13.98 -4.60
CA THR A 88 1.97 -13.59 -3.78
C THR A 88 2.37 -13.52 -2.31
N TYR A 89 2.39 -12.31 -1.75
CA TYR A 89 2.56 -12.13 -0.31
C TYR A 89 1.29 -12.53 0.46
N VAL A 90 1.44 -13.34 1.50
CA VAL A 90 0.35 -13.71 2.41
C VAL A 90 0.69 -13.31 3.84
N TYR A 91 -0.15 -12.48 4.45
CA TYR A 91 0.07 -12.00 5.81
C TYR A 91 -0.08 -13.13 6.83
N ASN A 92 1.05 -13.53 7.43
CA ASN A 92 1.10 -14.42 8.57
C ASN A 92 1.65 -13.66 9.80
N PRO A 93 0.85 -13.39 10.83
CA PRO A 93 1.25 -12.58 11.99
C PRO A 93 2.37 -13.20 12.85
N SER A 94 2.69 -14.49 12.67
CA SER A 94 3.76 -15.16 13.41
C SER A 94 5.17 -14.73 12.99
N PHE A 95 5.33 -14.21 11.77
CA PHE A 95 6.61 -13.69 11.26
C PHE A 95 6.92 -12.25 11.70
N PHE A 96 6.00 -11.60 12.41
CA PHE A 96 6.15 -10.20 12.81
C PHE A 96 6.45 -10.06 14.30
N PRO A 97 7.37 -9.14 14.67
CA PRO A 97 7.50 -8.70 16.05
C PRO A 97 6.17 -8.21 16.60
N GLN A 98 5.95 -8.37 17.91
CA GLN A 98 4.66 -8.05 18.55
C GLN A 98 4.19 -6.61 18.26
N GLU A 99 5.10 -5.64 18.31
CA GLU A 99 4.77 -4.24 18.06
C GLU A 99 4.30 -4.00 16.62
N VAL A 100 5.03 -4.53 15.64
CA VAL A 100 4.68 -4.43 14.22
C VAL A 100 3.33 -5.10 13.95
N ARG A 101 3.14 -6.30 14.50
CA ARG A 101 1.86 -7.04 14.41
C ARG A 101 0.70 -6.21 14.96
N GLN A 102 0.90 -5.53 16.09
CA GLN A 102 -0.15 -4.68 16.66
C GLN A 102 -0.51 -3.54 15.71
N LYS A 103 0.47 -2.82 15.15
CA LYS A 103 0.20 -1.70 14.22
C LYS A 103 -0.48 -2.16 12.93
N LEU A 104 -0.08 -3.31 12.40
CA LEU A 104 -0.74 -3.91 11.24
C LEU A 104 -2.18 -4.32 11.55
N ASN A 105 -2.43 -4.91 12.72
CA ASN A 105 -3.78 -5.28 13.14
C ASN A 105 -4.67 -4.05 13.35
N ASP A 106 -4.15 -2.99 13.98
CA ASP A 106 -4.89 -1.73 14.12
C ASP A 106 -5.27 -1.16 12.75
N TYR A 107 -4.35 -1.19 11.79
CA TYR A 107 -4.61 -0.74 10.42
C TYR A 107 -5.66 -1.61 9.69
N ILE A 108 -5.59 -2.94 9.87
CA ILE A 108 -6.58 -3.89 9.34
C ILE A 108 -7.98 -3.59 9.91
N GLU A 109 -8.11 -3.42 11.22
CA GLU A 109 -9.40 -3.15 11.86
C GLU A 109 -10.00 -1.82 11.43
N GLN A 110 -9.18 -0.76 11.35
CA GLN A 110 -9.67 0.55 10.88
C GLN A 110 -10.14 0.50 9.42
N THR A 111 -9.49 -0.30 8.58
CA THR A 111 -9.93 -0.52 7.20
C THR A 111 -11.26 -1.29 7.16
N ARG A 112 -11.45 -2.29 8.03
CA ARG A 112 -12.73 -3.01 8.15
C ARG A 112 -13.85 -2.11 8.63
N ASP A 113 -13.58 -1.26 9.60
CA ASP A 113 -14.59 -0.35 10.16
C ASP A 113 -15.02 0.69 9.14
N LEU A 114 -14.08 1.25 8.39
CA LEU A 114 -14.40 2.11 7.23
C LEU A 114 -15.31 1.38 6.23
N ALA A 115 -14.97 0.13 5.86
CA ALA A 115 -15.77 -0.64 4.90
C ALA A 115 -17.19 -0.95 5.41
N LYS A 116 -17.37 -1.16 6.72
CA LYS A 116 -18.70 -1.32 7.33
C LYS A 116 -19.49 -0.01 7.30
N MET A 117 -18.84 1.11 7.65
CA MET A 117 -19.46 2.43 7.71
C MET A 117 -19.96 2.92 6.35
N MET A 118 -19.30 2.52 5.26
CA MET A 118 -19.72 2.88 3.91
C MET A 118 -21.16 2.48 3.54
N ARG A 119 -21.84 1.64 4.34
CA ARG A 119 -23.22 1.19 4.10
C ARG A 119 -24.32 2.06 4.73
N GLY A 120 -23.97 3.14 5.41
CA GLY A 120 -24.98 4.00 6.05
C GLY A 120 -24.48 5.19 6.86
N ALA A 121 -23.17 5.42 6.93
CA ALA A 121 -22.60 6.59 7.58
C ALA A 121 -22.72 7.86 6.72
N THR A 122 -22.72 9.01 7.38
CA THR A 122 -22.65 10.32 6.73
C THR A 122 -21.28 10.55 6.10
N ARG A 123 -21.21 11.49 5.16
CA ARG A 123 -19.95 11.86 4.49
C ARG A 123 -18.85 12.25 5.49
N ASP A 124 -19.18 13.02 6.53
CA ASP A 124 -18.22 13.51 7.50
C ASP A 124 -17.66 12.38 8.39
N GLU A 125 -18.50 11.43 8.78
CA GLU A 125 -18.08 10.23 9.51
C GLU A 125 -17.13 9.38 8.67
N ILE A 126 -17.42 9.23 7.37
CA ILE A 126 -16.56 8.47 6.46
C ILE A 126 -15.21 9.18 6.29
N ILE A 127 -15.19 10.50 6.11
CA ILE A 127 -13.95 11.29 6.00
C ILE A 127 -13.13 11.17 7.29
N SER A 128 -13.75 11.31 8.46
CA SER A 128 -13.07 11.18 9.75
C SER A 128 -12.43 9.80 9.92
N THR A 129 -13.15 8.75 9.55
CA THR A 129 -12.66 7.37 9.63
C THR A 129 -11.56 7.10 8.60
N ASP A 130 -11.65 7.66 7.40
CA ASP A 130 -10.60 7.57 6.37
C ASP A 130 -9.29 8.26 6.82
N LEU A 131 -9.40 9.41 7.48
CA LEU A 131 -8.26 10.10 8.10
C LEU A 131 -7.62 9.24 9.19
N MET A 132 -8.42 8.63 10.07
CA MET A 132 -7.91 7.69 11.07
C MET A 132 -7.22 6.50 10.41
N ARG A 133 -7.82 5.89 9.38
CA ARG A 133 -7.21 4.82 8.60
C ARG A 133 -5.84 5.24 8.04
N SER A 134 -5.71 6.46 7.50
CA SER A 134 -4.42 6.99 7.03
C SER A 134 -3.39 7.09 8.14
N ILE A 135 -3.77 7.57 9.33
CA ILE A 135 -2.87 7.64 10.49
C ILE A 135 -2.36 6.24 10.87
N TYR A 136 -3.23 5.22 10.87
CA TYR A 136 -2.81 3.85 11.17
C TYR A 136 -1.98 3.22 10.04
N HIS A 137 -2.23 3.59 8.79
CA HIS A 137 -1.36 3.20 7.67
C HIS A 137 0.06 3.70 7.88
N ASP A 138 0.21 4.97 8.24
CA ASP A 138 1.52 5.58 8.48
C ASP A 138 2.21 4.93 9.69
N LYS A 139 1.48 4.67 10.78
CA LYS A 139 2.00 3.94 11.96
C LYS A 139 2.50 2.54 11.61
N ALA A 140 1.77 1.80 10.77
CA ALA A 140 2.18 0.48 10.30
C ALA A 140 3.45 0.56 9.45
N ALA A 141 3.54 1.54 8.54
CA ALA A 141 4.70 1.74 7.69
C ALA A 141 5.97 2.08 8.50
N TYR A 142 5.86 2.96 9.49
CA TYR A 142 6.98 3.26 10.39
C TYR A 142 7.41 2.03 11.19
N ALA A 143 6.46 1.27 11.76
CA ALA A 143 6.80 0.07 12.52
C ALA A 143 7.51 -1.00 11.67
N LEU A 144 7.08 -1.20 10.42
CA LEU A 144 7.74 -2.11 9.48
C LEU A 144 9.19 -1.68 9.19
N ARG A 145 9.40 -0.39 8.93
CA ARG A 145 10.73 0.17 8.65
C ARG A 145 11.63 0.09 9.87
N ASP A 146 11.15 0.52 11.02
CA ASP A 146 11.94 0.61 12.26
C ASP A 146 12.31 -0.79 12.79
N ALA A 147 11.52 -1.82 12.47
CA ALA A 147 11.84 -3.21 12.72
C ALA A 147 12.81 -3.84 11.68
N GLY A 148 13.23 -3.09 10.67
CA GLY A 148 14.13 -3.56 9.62
C GLY A 148 13.50 -4.55 8.63
N LEU A 149 12.17 -4.62 8.57
CA LEU A 149 11.46 -5.53 7.65
C LEU A 149 11.34 -4.95 6.23
N VAL A 150 11.47 -3.63 6.09
CA VAL A 150 11.47 -2.90 4.82
C VAL A 150 12.52 -1.78 4.89
N GLY A 151 13.12 -1.43 3.75
CA GLY A 151 14.20 -0.43 3.71
C GLY A 151 13.78 1.04 3.79
N SER A 152 12.48 1.36 3.70
CA SER A 152 12.01 2.76 3.70
C SER A 152 10.57 2.91 4.20
N TYR A 153 10.17 4.13 4.53
CA TYR A 153 8.80 4.43 4.93
C TYR A 153 7.82 4.23 3.76
N ARG A 154 8.17 4.68 2.54
CA ARG A 154 7.33 4.50 1.35
C ARG A 154 7.14 3.02 0.99
N LEU A 155 8.19 2.20 1.09
CA LEU A 155 8.08 0.75 0.94
C LEU A 155 7.25 0.14 2.06
N GLY A 156 7.38 0.63 3.30
CA GLY A 156 6.50 0.26 4.41
C GLY A 156 5.02 0.53 4.14
N LYS A 157 4.69 1.68 3.55
CA LYS A 157 3.30 1.97 3.14
C LYS A 157 2.81 0.99 2.08
N ALA A 158 3.65 0.68 1.09
CA ALA A 158 3.31 -0.28 0.04
C ALA A 158 3.14 -1.70 0.60
N PHE A 159 4.03 -2.15 1.48
CA PHE A 159 3.95 -3.44 2.15
C PHE A 159 2.72 -3.57 3.05
N ALA A 160 2.38 -2.53 3.81
CA ALA A 160 1.15 -2.51 4.61
C ALA A 160 -0.11 -2.63 3.73
N ARG A 161 -0.10 -2.11 2.50
CA ARG A 161 -1.18 -2.34 1.52
C ARG A 161 -1.22 -3.79 1.06
N LEU A 162 -0.08 -4.45 0.83
CA LEU A 162 -0.02 -5.89 0.53
C LEU A 162 -0.66 -6.74 1.65
N VAL A 163 -0.48 -6.34 2.91
CA VAL A 163 -1.17 -6.97 4.04
C VAL A 163 -2.69 -6.85 3.91
N LEU A 164 -3.22 -5.67 3.55
CA LEU A 164 -4.67 -5.52 3.32
C LEU A 164 -5.16 -6.34 2.12
N ILE A 165 -4.39 -6.38 1.03
CA ILE A 165 -4.70 -7.20 -0.16
C ILE A 165 -4.78 -8.67 0.23
N SER A 166 -3.78 -9.19 0.96
CA SER A 166 -3.77 -10.56 1.47
C SER A 166 -5.00 -10.88 2.34
N ARG A 167 -5.56 -9.89 3.03
CA ARG A 167 -6.74 -10.01 3.87
C ARG A 167 -8.06 -9.76 3.12
N GLY A 168 -8.02 -9.50 1.81
CA GLY A 168 -9.19 -9.21 0.99
C GLY A 168 -9.85 -7.87 1.31
N LEU A 169 -9.11 -6.93 1.91
CA LEU A 169 -9.60 -5.61 2.32
C LEU A 169 -9.16 -4.49 1.36
N ASP A 170 -8.34 -4.83 0.38
CA ASP A 170 -7.84 -3.92 -0.66
C ASP A 170 -7.52 -4.73 -1.92
N ASN A 171 -7.17 -4.05 -3.02
CA ASN A 171 -6.71 -4.71 -4.25
C ASN A 171 -5.57 -3.91 -4.92
N PHE A 172 -4.91 -4.51 -5.91
CA PHE A 172 -3.78 -3.88 -6.61
C PHE A 172 -4.18 -2.60 -7.34
N GLU A 173 -5.32 -2.59 -8.03
CA GLU A 173 -5.80 -1.43 -8.78
C GLU A 173 -5.93 -0.18 -7.90
N THR A 174 -6.61 -0.34 -6.76
CA THR A 174 -6.80 0.76 -5.83
C THR A 174 -5.49 1.11 -5.10
N SER A 175 -4.61 0.14 -4.80
CA SER A 175 -3.35 0.37 -4.07
C SER A 175 -2.33 1.21 -4.84
N ARG A 176 -2.47 1.26 -6.17
CA ARG A 176 -1.66 2.10 -7.07
C ARG A 176 -2.02 3.57 -7.00
N VAL A 177 -3.25 3.89 -6.58
CA VAL A 177 -3.75 5.25 -6.47
C VAL A 177 -3.26 5.87 -5.17
N SER A 178 -2.92 7.16 -5.16
CA SER A 178 -2.54 7.86 -3.93
C SER A 178 -3.72 7.95 -2.95
N ASP A 179 -3.45 8.05 -1.64
CA ASP A 179 -4.50 8.19 -0.62
C ASP A 179 -5.36 9.44 -0.89
N LEU A 180 -4.75 10.52 -1.36
CA LEU A 180 -5.44 11.76 -1.75
C LEU A 180 -6.35 11.54 -2.96
N GLU A 181 -5.89 10.84 -3.99
CA GLU A 181 -6.72 10.55 -5.17
C GLU A 181 -7.84 9.55 -4.85
N ARG A 182 -7.60 8.58 -3.97
CA ARG A 182 -8.66 7.71 -3.43
C ARG A 182 -9.72 8.55 -2.73
N MET A 183 -9.30 9.49 -1.89
CA MET A 183 -10.21 10.41 -1.21
C MET A 183 -10.98 11.28 -2.20
N LYS A 184 -10.30 11.87 -3.20
CA LYS A 184 -10.93 12.67 -4.28
C LYS A 184 -11.99 11.89 -5.07
N ARG A 185 -11.65 10.67 -5.50
CA ARG A 185 -12.60 9.74 -6.15
C ARG A 185 -13.78 9.43 -5.24
N PHE A 186 -13.52 9.27 -3.94
CA PHE A 186 -14.55 8.99 -2.94
C PHE A 186 -15.49 10.18 -2.68
N ILE A 187 -14.95 11.40 -2.60
CA ILE A 187 -15.74 12.62 -2.36
C ILE A 187 -16.37 13.21 -3.63
N GLY A 188 -16.18 12.58 -4.79
CA GLY A 188 -16.69 13.05 -6.08
C GLY A 188 -16.07 14.38 -6.55
N VAL A 189 -14.90 14.73 -6.05
CA VAL A 189 -14.19 15.96 -6.45
C VAL A 189 -13.11 15.57 -7.45
N ALA A 190 -13.45 15.65 -8.74
CA ALA A 190 -12.52 15.52 -9.85
C ALA A 190 -11.61 16.76 -9.94
#